data_AF-A0A850QWN0-F1
#
_entry.id   AF-A0A850QWN0-F1
#
_cell.length_a   1.000
_cell.length_b   1.000
_cell.length_c   1.000
_cell.angle_alpha   90.00
_cell.angle_beta   90.00
_cell.angle_gamma   90.00
#
_symmetry.space_group_name_H-M   'P 1'
#
loop_
_entity.id
_entity.type
_entity.pdbx_description
1 polymer ?
#
loop_
_entity_poly.entity_id
_entity_poly.type
_entity_poly.pdbx_seq_one_letter_code
_entity_poly.pdbx_strand_id
1 'polypeptide(L)'
;LMDYLDKITQSYQDNFNLITLVHVKIGNEGYGTSPGKAQVMATLRSDDEMVLAQIQEELTKYAQVQAELHHLDLHIEWIEPFAATINNRQTTDAVRLAANTLHYSVKEIDHPLRWSEDVGEFLHQWPGTLFCIGSGEAHPQLHNPDYDFPDELIEISSQLFLQLIRQRHGLLY
;
A
#
# COMPACT_ATOMS: atom_id res chain seq x y z
N LEU A 1 10.93 7.43 21.12
CA LEU A 1 10.09 7.43 19.90
C LEU A 1 10.12 6.08 19.21
N MET A 2 11.27 5.60 18.71
CA MET A 2 11.34 4.29 18.01
C MET A 2 10.75 3.14 18.82
N ASP A 3 11.16 2.98 20.08
CA ASP A 3 10.59 1.96 20.99
C ASP A 3 9.06 2.06 21.16
N TYR A 4 8.49 3.27 20.99
CA TYR A 4 7.05 3.46 21.07
C TYR A 4 6.36 3.08 19.76
N LEU A 5 6.95 3.43 18.61
CA LEU A 5 6.46 3.00 17.30
C LEU A 5 6.46 1.47 17.20
N ASP A 6 7.54 0.82 17.66
CA ASP A 6 7.66 -0.64 17.69
C ASP A 6 6.64 -1.28 18.63
N LYS A 7 6.31 -0.64 19.75
CA LYS A 7 5.25 -1.12 20.65
C LYS A 7 3.86 -1.03 20.04
N ILE A 8 3.57 0.05 19.31
CA ILE A 8 2.28 0.18 18.62
C ILE A 8 2.13 -0.95 17.60
N THR A 9 3.12 -1.15 16.74
CA THR A 9 3.04 -2.21 15.71
C THR A 9 2.88 -3.60 16.33
N GLN A 10 3.55 -3.84 17.46
CA GLN A 10 3.42 -5.07 18.26
C GLN A 10 2.06 -5.24 18.96
N SER A 11 1.21 -4.22 19.06
CA SER A 11 -0.15 -4.36 19.60
C SER A 11 -1.14 -4.88 18.56
N TYR A 12 -0.78 -4.84 17.27
CA TYR A 12 -1.64 -5.19 16.14
C TYR A 12 -1.08 -6.36 15.30
N GLN A 13 -0.40 -7.33 15.93
CA GLN A 13 0.37 -8.39 15.23
C GLN A 13 -0.48 -9.34 14.38
N ASP A 14 -1.78 -9.41 14.64
CA ASP A 14 -2.71 -10.25 13.88
C ASP A 14 -2.95 -9.72 12.46
N ASN A 15 -2.62 -8.45 12.20
CA ASN A 15 -2.72 -7.78 10.92
C ASN A 15 -1.34 -7.31 10.44
N PHE A 16 -1.12 -7.31 9.13
CA PHE A 16 0.09 -6.69 8.62
C PHE A 16 0.04 -5.19 8.90
N ASN A 17 1.02 -4.68 9.63
CA ASN A 17 1.16 -3.26 9.87
C ASN A 17 2.65 -2.86 9.89
N LEU A 18 2.95 -1.63 9.50
CA LEU A 18 4.31 -1.10 9.45
C LEU A 18 4.29 0.41 9.68
N ILE A 19 5.14 0.87 10.59
CA ILE A 19 5.42 2.30 10.78
C ILE A 19 6.89 2.53 10.43
N THR A 20 7.15 3.33 9.41
CA THR A 20 8.51 3.67 8.99
C THR A 20 8.75 5.17 9.17
N LEU A 21 9.73 5.52 9.98
CA LEU A 21 10.21 6.89 10.10
C LEU A 21 10.94 7.27 8.80
N VAL A 22 10.40 8.21 8.03
CA VAL A 22 10.96 8.60 6.72
C VAL A 22 11.70 9.93 6.76
N HIS A 23 11.41 10.78 7.75
CA HIS A 23 12.09 12.06 7.90
C HIS A 23 12.07 12.56 9.35
N VAL A 24 13.20 13.11 9.80
CA VAL A 24 13.29 13.89 11.05
C VAL A 24 14.15 15.11 10.80
N LYS A 25 13.65 16.27 11.20
CA LYS A 25 14.39 17.54 11.23
C LYS A 25 14.23 18.19 12.60
N ILE A 26 15.33 18.56 13.24
CA ILE A 26 15.33 19.20 14.56
C ILE A 26 16.21 20.44 14.49
N GLY A 27 15.60 21.61 14.59
CA GLY A 27 16.31 22.89 14.53
C GLY A 27 17.11 23.10 13.24
N ASN A 28 18.15 23.93 13.36
CA ASN A 28 19.14 24.18 12.32
C ASN A 28 20.53 23.81 12.88
N GLU A 29 21.51 23.65 11.99
CA GLU A 29 22.90 23.44 12.38
C GLU A 29 23.43 24.64 13.17
N GLY A 30 23.96 24.38 14.36
CA GLY A 30 24.53 25.41 15.23
C GLY A 30 24.80 24.88 16.63
N TYR A 31 25.92 25.32 17.22
CA TYR A 31 26.26 25.01 18.60
C TYR A 31 25.74 26.10 19.54
N GLY A 32 25.35 25.72 20.75
CA GLY A 32 25.03 26.66 21.83
C GLY A 32 23.60 27.20 21.86
N THR A 33 22.71 26.76 20.97
CA THR A 33 21.29 27.12 20.97
C THR A 33 20.40 25.89 20.92
N SER A 34 19.37 25.85 21.78
CA SER A 34 18.36 24.79 21.75
C SER A 34 17.45 24.93 20.53
N PRO A 35 17.09 23.84 19.83
CA PRO A 35 16.13 23.86 18.74
C PRO A 35 14.75 24.37 19.17
N GLY A 36 14.17 25.32 18.42
CA GLY A 36 12.82 25.83 18.66
C GLY A 36 11.71 25.12 17.88
N LYS A 37 12.05 24.25 16.92
CA LYS A 37 11.09 23.50 16.10
C LYS A 37 11.67 22.14 15.71
N ALA A 38 10.80 21.14 15.64
CA ALA A 38 11.08 19.84 15.03
C ALA A 38 9.98 19.45 14.05
N GLN A 39 10.32 18.59 13.09
CA GLN A 39 9.40 17.94 12.17
C GLN A 39 9.75 16.46 12.14
N VAL A 40 8.73 15.62 12.27
CA VAL A 40 8.83 14.17 12.18
C VAL A 40 7.80 13.70 11.16
N MET A 41 8.22 12.85 10.22
CA MET A 41 7.33 12.24 9.23
C MET A 41 7.52 10.74 9.26
N ALA A 42 6.40 10.02 9.20
CA ALA A 42 6.38 8.57 9.13
C ALA A 42 5.35 8.11 8.09
N THR A 43 5.67 7.02 7.41
CA THR A 43 4.73 6.29 6.56
C THR A 43 4.14 5.14 7.38
N LEU A 44 2.82 5.12 7.47
CA LEU A 44 2.06 4.02 8.07
C LEU A 44 1.52 3.14 6.95
N ARG A 45 1.54 1.83 7.16
CA ARG A 45 0.89 0.86 6.28
C ARG A 45 0.14 -0.16 7.12
N SER A 46 -1.00 -0.60 6.63
CA SER A 46 -1.79 -1.69 7.18
C SER A 46 -2.53 -2.39 6.03
N ASP A 47 -2.78 -3.69 6.15
CA ASP A 47 -3.72 -4.39 5.27
C ASP A 47 -5.18 -4.28 5.74
N ASP A 48 -5.38 -3.71 6.92
CA ASP A 48 -6.68 -3.46 7.55
C ASP A 48 -6.86 -1.97 7.86
N GLU A 49 -7.95 -1.39 7.33
CA GLU A 49 -8.28 0.04 7.47
C GLU A 49 -8.62 0.43 8.91
N MET A 50 -9.27 -0.46 9.68
CA MET A 50 -9.58 -0.21 11.08
C MET A 50 -8.29 -0.16 11.91
N VAL A 51 -7.37 -1.10 11.66
CA VAL A 51 -6.05 -1.10 12.31
C VAL A 51 -5.27 0.17 11.97
N LEU A 52 -5.28 0.61 10.71
CA LEU A 52 -4.62 1.86 10.32
C LEU A 52 -5.18 3.06 11.09
N ALA A 53 -6.51 3.18 11.17
CA ALA A 53 -7.18 4.25 11.89
C ALA A 53 -6.85 4.25 13.40
N GLN A 54 -6.80 3.06 14.02
CA GLN A 54 -6.42 2.90 15.42
C GLN A 54 -4.96 3.33 15.68
N ILE A 55 -4.03 2.94 14.80
CA ILE A 55 -2.63 3.37 14.87
C ILE A 55 -2.53 4.90 14.74
N GLN A 56 -3.26 5.52 13.81
CA GLN A 56 -3.30 6.98 13.66
C GLN A 56 -3.81 7.68 14.93
N GLU A 57 -4.87 7.15 15.55
CA GLU A 57 -5.42 7.69 16.78
C GLU A 57 -4.43 7.57 17.95
N GLU A 58 -3.77 6.42 18.12
CA GLU A 58 -2.76 6.22 19.16
C GLU A 58 -1.56 7.14 19.00
N LEU A 59 -1.03 7.29 17.78
CA LEU A 59 0.08 8.20 17.51
C LEU A 59 -0.32 9.66 17.76
N THR A 60 -1.53 10.04 17.38
CA THR A 60 -2.07 11.38 17.64
C THR A 60 -2.11 11.66 19.14
N LYS A 61 -2.67 10.73 19.93
CA LYS A 61 -2.73 10.84 21.40
C LYS A 61 -1.34 10.90 22.02
N TYR A 62 -0.42 10.06 21.57
CA TYR A 62 0.96 10.07 22.06
C TYR A 62 1.63 11.42 21.81
N ALA A 63 1.54 11.94 20.59
CA ALA A 63 2.12 13.23 20.23
C ALA A 63 1.52 14.37 21.06
N GLN A 64 0.19 14.36 21.28
CA GLN A 64 -0.49 15.33 22.15
C GLN A 64 0.04 15.28 23.58
N VAL A 65 0.16 14.10 24.19
CA VAL A 65 0.70 13.95 25.56
C VAL A 65 2.14 14.46 25.64
N GLN A 66 2.99 14.16 24.66
CA GLN A 66 4.37 14.66 24.65
C GLN A 66 4.43 16.18 24.50
N ALA A 67 3.58 16.76 23.63
CA ALA A 67 3.52 18.20 23.44
C ALA A 67 3.05 18.93 24.70
N GLU A 68 2.01 18.43 25.37
CA GLU A 68 1.52 18.97 26.64
C GLU A 68 2.57 18.89 27.75
N LEU A 69 3.21 17.73 27.92
CA LEU A 69 4.24 17.51 28.94
C LEU A 69 5.43 18.46 28.79
N HIS A 70 5.76 18.84 27.55
CA HIS A 70 6.91 19.68 27.24
C HIS A 70 6.52 21.13 26.87
N HIS A 71 5.24 21.50 27.01
CA HIS A 71 4.71 22.83 26.69
C HIS A 71 5.03 23.28 25.25
N LEU A 72 4.86 22.36 24.29
CA LEU A 72 5.11 22.58 22.87
C LEU A 72 3.80 22.79 22.12
N ASP A 73 3.83 23.65 21.09
CA ASP A 73 2.78 23.67 20.08
C ASP A 73 2.88 22.43 19.19
N LEU A 74 1.74 21.83 18.86
CA LEU A 74 1.65 20.62 18.05
C LEU A 74 0.77 20.84 16.81
N HIS A 75 1.30 20.44 15.66
CA HIS A 75 0.55 20.34 14.41
C HIS A 75 0.76 18.94 13.85
N ILE A 76 -0.36 18.27 13.54
CA ILE A 76 -0.38 16.94 12.92
C ILE A 76 -1.16 17.05 11.63
N GLU A 77 -0.59 16.48 10.57
CA GLU A 77 -1.20 16.37 9.26
C GLU A 77 -1.11 14.91 8.82
N TRP A 78 -2.21 14.38 8.29
CA TRP A 78 -2.28 13.05 7.69
C TRP A 78 -2.42 13.22 6.18
N ILE A 79 -1.49 12.63 5.43
CA ILE A 79 -1.43 12.74 3.97
C ILE A 79 -1.73 11.36 3.36
N GLU A 80 -2.68 11.35 2.43
CA GLU A 80 -3.00 10.22 1.52
C GLU A 80 -3.23 8.86 2.21
N PRO A 81 -4.32 8.66 2.97
CA PRO A 81 -4.77 7.32 3.33
C PRO A 81 -5.38 6.68 2.08
N PHE A 82 -4.58 5.99 1.26
CA PHE A 82 -5.14 5.14 0.20
C PHE A 82 -5.95 4.01 0.84
N ALA A 83 -7.17 3.80 0.37
CA ALA A 83 -7.97 2.65 0.73
C ALA A 83 -7.21 1.35 0.44
N ALA A 84 -7.46 0.33 1.26
CA ALA A 84 -6.88 -0.98 1.01
C ALA A 84 -7.38 -1.50 -0.35
N THR A 85 -6.47 -2.02 -1.17
CA THR A 85 -6.85 -2.63 -2.45
C THR A 85 -7.45 -4.01 -2.20
N ILE A 86 -8.76 -4.06 -2.03
CA ILE A 86 -9.51 -5.30 -1.77
C ILE A 86 -10.18 -5.79 -3.05
N ASN A 87 -9.72 -6.94 -3.54
CA ASN A 87 -10.29 -7.57 -4.72
C ASN A 87 -11.66 -8.19 -4.44
N ASN A 88 -12.62 -7.92 -5.33
CA ASN A 88 -13.92 -8.58 -5.27
C ASN A 88 -13.82 -10.04 -5.76
N ARG A 89 -14.45 -10.96 -5.04
CA ARG A 89 -14.40 -12.40 -5.36
C ARG A 89 -14.91 -12.71 -6.77
N GLN A 90 -16.05 -12.14 -7.17
CA GLN A 90 -16.68 -12.44 -8.45
C GLN A 90 -15.83 -11.96 -9.64
N THR A 91 -15.28 -10.76 -9.56
CA THR A 91 -14.40 -10.25 -10.62
C THR A 91 -13.06 -10.99 -10.66
N THR A 92 -12.57 -11.45 -9.51
CA THR A 92 -11.35 -12.25 -9.42
C THR A 92 -11.55 -13.62 -10.08
N ASP A 93 -12.69 -14.26 -9.84
CA ASP A 93 -13.06 -15.52 -10.49
C ASP A 93 -13.19 -15.36 -12.02
N ALA A 94 -13.66 -14.20 -12.51
CA ALA A 94 -13.68 -13.90 -13.94
C ALA A 94 -12.26 -13.78 -14.53
N VAL A 95 -11.32 -13.13 -13.83
CA VAL A 95 -9.91 -13.06 -14.23
C VAL A 95 -9.29 -14.46 -14.33
N ARG A 96 -9.53 -15.31 -13.32
CA ARG A 96 -9.07 -16.72 -13.33
C ARG A 96 -9.63 -17.48 -14.53
N LEU A 97 -10.92 -17.35 -14.80
CA LEU A 97 -11.56 -18.02 -15.93
C LEU A 97 -10.98 -17.55 -17.27
N ALA A 98 -10.77 -16.24 -17.45
CA ALA A 98 -10.15 -15.68 -18.64
C ALA A 98 -8.72 -16.20 -18.86
N ALA A 99 -7.89 -16.18 -17.82
CA ALA A 99 -6.54 -16.72 -17.87
C ALA A 99 -6.53 -18.22 -18.22
N ASN A 100 -7.39 -19.02 -17.58
CA ASN A 100 -7.53 -20.44 -17.87
C ASN A 100 -8.00 -20.72 -19.30
N THR A 101 -8.91 -19.89 -19.83
CA THR A 101 -9.37 -20.02 -21.23
C THR A 101 -8.24 -19.77 -22.23
N LEU A 102 -7.32 -18.87 -21.89
CA LEU A 102 -6.13 -18.57 -22.69
C LEU A 102 -4.95 -19.51 -22.39
N HIS A 103 -5.15 -20.51 -21.53
CA HIS A 103 -4.11 -21.43 -21.06
C HIS A 103 -2.92 -20.74 -20.37
N TYR A 104 -3.15 -19.59 -19.73
CA TYR A 104 -2.15 -18.92 -18.92
C TYR A 104 -2.04 -19.55 -17.53
N SER A 105 -0.83 -19.54 -16.98
CA SER A 105 -0.59 -19.97 -15.60
C SER A 105 -1.12 -18.92 -14.63
N VAL A 106 -1.88 -19.36 -13.63
CA VAL A 106 -2.42 -18.51 -12.57
C VAL A 106 -1.77 -18.90 -11.25
N LYS A 107 -1.23 -17.92 -10.54
CA LYS A 107 -0.66 -18.07 -9.20
C LYS A 107 -1.45 -17.20 -8.24
N GLU A 108 -2.06 -17.82 -7.23
CA GLU A 108 -2.59 -17.09 -6.08
C GLU A 108 -1.45 -16.66 -5.17
N ILE A 109 -1.54 -15.45 -4.63
CA ILE A 109 -0.61 -14.96 -3.62
C ILE A 109 -1.12 -15.35 -2.24
N ASP A 110 -0.23 -15.88 -1.39
CA ASP A 110 -0.59 -16.30 -0.03
C ASP A 110 -0.74 -15.11 0.93
N HIS A 111 -0.12 -13.98 0.57
CA HIS A 111 -0.11 -12.75 1.36
C HIS A 111 -0.33 -11.53 0.45
N PRO A 112 -0.96 -10.47 0.97
CA PRO A 112 -1.09 -9.20 0.25
C PRO A 112 0.27 -8.65 -0.20
N LEU A 113 0.26 -7.95 -1.33
CA LEU A 113 1.41 -7.20 -1.80
C LEU A 113 1.64 -5.98 -0.92
N ARG A 114 2.91 -5.67 -0.62
CA ARG A 114 3.27 -4.60 0.33
C ARG A 114 3.19 -3.19 -0.24
N TRP A 115 3.12 -3.07 -1.57
CA TRP A 115 3.00 -1.79 -2.25
C TRP A 115 1.53 -1.37 -2.32
N SER A 116 1.30 -0.07 -2.26
CA SER A 116 -0.03 0.54 -2.32
C SER A 116 -0.31 0.96 -3.75
N GLU A 117 -1.57 0.93 -4.16
CA GLU A 117 -2.05 1.41 -5.45
C GLU A 117 -3.31 2.24 -5.27
N ASP A 118 -3.41 3.34 -6.01
CA ASP A 118 -4.56 4.25 -5.95
C ASP A 118 -5.84 3.61 -6.51
N VAL A 119 -5.73 2.48 -7.22
CA VAL A 119 -6.86 1.69 -7.70
C VAL A 119 -7.80 1.27 -6.57
N GLY A 120 -7.28 1.14 -5.33
CA GLY A 120 -8.06 0.84 -4.13
C GLY A 120 -9.25 1.79 -3.94
N GLU A 121 -9.10 3.07 -4.29
CA GLU A 121 -10.18 4.07 -4.21
C GLU A 121 -11.37 3.74 -5.13
N PHE A 122 -11.09 3.14 -6.29
CA PHE A 122 -12.14 2.66 -7.19
C PHE A 122 -12.75 1.36 -6.69
N LEU A 123 -11.92 0.43 -6.20
CA LEU A 123 -12.39 -0.88 -5.74
C LEU A 123 -13.26 -0.79 -4.48
N HIS A 124 -13.06 0.24 -3.67
CA HIS A 124 -13.92 0.52 -2.52
C HIS A 124 -15.35 0.86 -2.94
N GLN A 125 -15.55 1.44 -4.13
CA GLN A 125 -16.87 1.84 -4.64
C GLN A 125 -17.47 0.84 -5.63
N TRP A 126 -16.64 0.17 -6.42
CA TRP A 126 -17.09 -0.70 -7.51
C TRP A 126 -16.39 -2.06 -7.47
N PRO A 127 -17.13 -3.18 -7.65
CA PRO A 127 -16.53 -4.50 -7.74
C PRO A 127 -15.48 -4.56 -8.86
N GLY A 128 -14.24 -4.85 -8.49
CA GLY A 128 -13.12 -4.99 -9.41
C GLY A 128 -12.00 -5.83 -8.81
N THR A 129 -10.98 -6.07 -9.63
CA THR A 129 -9.81 -6.89 -9.27
C THR A 129 -8.56 -6.25 -9.83
N LEU A 130 -7.62 -5.91 -8.96
CA LEU A 130 -6.22 -5.68 -9.31
C LEU A 130 -5.50 -7.03 -9.35
N PHE A 131 -4.78 -7.29 -10.44
CA PHE A 131 -3.95 -8.49 -10.58
C PHE A 131 -2.64 -8.11 -11.30
N CYS A 132 -1.61 -8.94 -11.13
CA CYS A 132 -0.30 -8.74 -11.73
C CYS A 132 -0.09 -9.67 -12.93
N ILE A 133 0.68 -9.21 -13.90
CA ILE A 133 1.22 -10.05 -14.98
C ILE A 133 2.70 -10.29 -14.66
N GLY A 134 3.12 -11.55 -14.62
CA GLY A 134 4.49 -11.90 -14.24
C GLY A 134 5.51 -11.55 -15.34
N SER A 135 6.49 -10.72 -15.01
CA SER A 135 7.64 -10.38 -15.87
C SER A 135 8.78 -11.42 -15.82
N GLY A 136 8.59 -12.53 -15.09
CA GLY A 136 9.60 -13.57 -14.89
C GLY A 136 10.39 -13.41 -13.58
N GLU A 137 10.98 -14.51 -13.12
CA GLU A 137 11.65 -14.56 -11.80
C GLU A 137 13.02 -13.87 -11.77
N ALA A 138 13.68 -13.76 -12.92
CA ALA A 138 15.00 -13.15 -13.07
C ALA A 138 14.95 -11.69 -13.56
N HIS A 139 13.75 -11.11 -13.64
CA HIS A 139 13.56 -9.74 -14.11
C HIS A 139 13.67 -8.75 -12.94
N PRO A 140 14.26 -7.55 -13.14
CA PRO A 140 14.31 -6.53 -12.10
C PRO A 140 12.94 -6.20 -11.52
N GLN A 141 12.91 -5.80 -10.24
CA GLN A 141 11.68 -5.35 -9.60
C GLN A 141 11.30 -3.94 -10.08
N LEU A 142 10.01 -3.61 -10.00
CA LEU A 142 9.52 -2.25 -10.21
C LEU A 142 10.31 -1.26 -9.35
N HIS A 143 10.57 -0.07 -9.89
CA HIS A 143 11.41 1.00 -9.34
C HIS A 143 12.93 0.75 -9.29
N ASN A 144 13.42 -0.41 -9.73
CA ASN A 144 14.87 -0.55 -9.91
C ASN A 144 15.33 0.27 -11.13
N PRO A 145 16.47 1.01 -11.08
CA PRO A 145 16.91 1.84 -12.21
C PRO A 145 17.22 1.06 -13.50
N ASP A 146 17.44 -0.24 -13.39
CA ASP A 146 17.68 -1.18 -14.50
C ASP A 146 16.41 -1.91 -14.96
N TYR A 147 15.24 -1.57 -14.40
CA TYR A 147 13.96 -2.10 -14.87
C TYR A 147 13.67 -1.62 -16.29
N ASP A 148 13.42 -2.59 -17.18
CA ASP A 148 13.03 -2.36 -18.56
C ASP A 148 11.78 -3.19 -18.87
N PHE A 149 10.72 -2.56 -19.34
CA PHE A 149 9.43 -3.23 -19.45
C PHE A 149 9.48 -4.34 -20.53
N PRO A 150 9.10 -5.59 -20.19
CA PRO A 150 9.10 -6.68 -21.17
C PRO A 150 7.92 -6.58 -22.14
N ASP A 151 8.19 -6.16 -23.38
CA ASP A 151 7.22 -5.93 -24.45
C ASP A 151 6.33 -7.15 -24.76
N GLU A 152 6.83 -8.38 -24.53
CA GLU A 152 6.05 -9.61 -24.70
C GLU A 152 4.80 -9.65 -23.80
N LEU A 153 4.81 -8.91 -22.68
CA LEU A 153 3.65 -8.81 -21.80
C LEU A 153 2.51 -8.00 -22.39
N ILE A 154 2.76 -7.17 -23.41
CA ILE A 154 1.72 -6.37 -24.07
C ILE A 154 0.67 -7.30 -24.68
N GLU A 155 1.10 -8.29 -25.45
CA GLU A 155 0.19 -9.24 -26.09
C GLU A 155 -0.55 -10.08 -25.04
N ILE A 156 0.17 -10.60 -24.04
CA ILE A 156 -0.40 -11.41 -22.95
C ILE A 156 -1.51 -10.63 -22.22
N SER A 157 -1.20 -9.41 -21.81
CA SER A 157 -2.13 -8.55 -21.08
C SER A 157 -3.33 -8.18 -21.97
N SER A 158 -3.08 -7.82 -23.23
CA SER A 158 -4.12 -7.43 -24.18
C SER A 158 -5.10 -8.57 -24.44
N GLN A 159 -4.60 -9.79 -24.65
CA GLN A 159 -5.47 -10.96 -24.86
C GLN A 159 -6.31 -11.28 -23.62
N LEU A 160 -5.74 -11.15 -22.42
CA LEU A 160 -6.46 -11.35 -21.17
C LEU A 160 -7.62 -10.34 -21.00
N PHE A 161 -7.35 -9.05 -21.21
CA PHE A 161 -8.39 -8.02 -21.14
C PHE A 161 -9.46 -8.20 -22.24
N LEU A 162 -9.07 -8.54 -23.46
CA LEU A 162 -10.02 -8.87 -24.53
C LEU A 162 -10.89 -10.06 -24.15
N GLN A 163 -10.32 -11.10 -23.54
CA GLN A 163 -11.08 -12.26 -23.08
C GLN A 163 -12.05 -11.91 -21.96
N LEU A 164 -11.67 -11.04 -21.02
CA LEU A 164 -12.56 -10.52 -19.98
C LEU A 164 -13.74 -9.74 -20.57
N ILE A 165 -13.47 -8.88 -21.56
CA ILE A 165 -14.52 -8.13 -22.28
C ILE A 165 -15.47 -9.10 -22.97
N ARG A 166 -14.95 -10.12 -23.66
CA ARG A 166 -15.78 -11.14 -24.34
C ARG A 166 -16.67 -11.89 -23.36
N GLN A 167 -16.12 -12.36 -22.24
CA GLN A 167 -16.87 -13.07 -21.20
C GLN A 167 -17.98 -12.20 -20.62
N ARG A 168 -17.68 -10.93 -20.31
CA ARG A 168 -18.64 -9.99 -19.72
C ARG A 168 -19.77 -9.62 -20.68
N HIS A 169 -19.49 -9.53 -21.98
CA HIS A 169 -20.44 -9.08 -22.99
C HIS A 169 -21.02 -10.22 -23.85
N GLY A 170 -20.69 -11.48 -23.57
CA GLY A 170 -21.20 -12.64 -24.30
C GLY A 170 -20.75 -12.72 -25.76
N LEU A 171 -19.56 -12.18 -26.08
CA LEU A 171 -19.03 -12.21 -27.44
C LEU A 171 -18.36 -13.57 -27.69
N LEU A 172 -18.99 -14.41 -28.52
CA LEU A 172 -18.49 -15.73 -28.91
C LEU A 172 -17.44 -15.64 -30.04
N TYR A 173 -16.41 -16.49 -29.97
CA TYR A 173 -15.69 -17.02 -31.13
C TYR A 173 -15.47 -18.52 -30.92
#